data_AF-A0A3B1AZP6-F1
#
_entry.id   AF-A0A3B1AZP6-F1
#
_cell.length_a   1.000
_cell.length_b   1.000
_cell.length_c   1.000
_cell.angle_alpha   90.00
_cell.angle_beta   90.00
_cell.angle_gamma   90.00
#
_symmetry.space_group_name_H-M   'P 1'
#
loop_
_entity.id
_entity.type
_entity.pdbx_description
1 polymer ?
#
loop_
_entity_poly.entity_id
_entity_poly.type
_entity_poly.pdbx_seq_one_letter_code
_entity_poly.pdbx_strand_id
1 'polypeptide(L)'
;GDLGVAANLISVTSDTGDITLTGGTAGSRYAQIGNGGMRSIGSKEGSVSVRALAGSVLLQGGSGTEASARIGHGGRYSVGDTEGDITVEAIGANSDIELRGGIGGGGGHTSEAVIGSGGAWANGDNGVTGDVITVNAGRDVLLVSGDFNNTYTQIGNGGLLQGQLVGTTYSNITDISVTAGRDITLTANPTAGVGADDKYALIGNGGAQYNSNNRGDITIAATGALTLNAGGGQAGQTPNFAQIGHGGDENNGDQGAAGDVISVTAASVDLNAGLAGNANGADAYAQIGNGGTDTSGVKIADIIVTATAGDITMNGGTQAGTYVQIGNGGNRANANASGDVSVSATGDIIVTAGSGNDAYAQVGNGGTLSAGDHSGRLEMLAQSISFMGGSGDRAYAQFGNGGYNAGVGGSGTVGNAGDLSMAATTGDISFGGGSGLQSYAQLGNGGFNTTGANAGNIVARSGGDFLITPGTGDGAYAQVGHGGTNAAADAGNTGSITVSAGTFDPDLQFNGVAAGRDFTDVFDVNMDGVIDALDIVNITDNVVLGIRVGVANPGDLSGVGAYAQIGNGGLNANGPHGGTDPV
;
A
#
# COMPACT_ATOMS: atom_id res chain seq x y z
N GLY A 1 46.00 20.25 3.55
CA GLY A 1 45.95 18.84 3.96
C GLY A 1 44.73 18.72 4.81
N ASP A 2 43.60 18.51 4.16
CA ASP A 2 42.26 18.59 4.72
C ASP A 2 41.95 17.24 5.38
N LEU A 3 41.93 17.21 6.71
CA LEU A 3 41.42 16.07 7.46
C LEU A 3 39.92 16.31 7.62
N GLY A 4 39.16 15.82 6.63
CA GLY A 4 37.71 15.84 6.61
C GLY A 4 37.14 15.20 7.88
N VAL A 5 36.23 15.93 8.50
CA VAL A 5 35.61 15.65 9.79
C VAL A 5 34.78 14.38 9.70
N ALA A 6 35.28 13.26 10.24
CA ALA A 6 34.44 12.11 10.57
C ALA A 6 33.63 12.48 11.82
N ALA A 7 32.48 13.13 11.64
CA ALA A 7 31.61 13.50 12.75
C ALA A 7 30.85 12.25 13.25
N ASN A 8 31.15 11.83 14.49
CA ASN A 8 30.31 11.00 15.36
C ASN A 8 29.69 9.70 14.77
N LEU A 9 30.51 8.80 14.23
CA LEU A 9 30.07 7.45 13.84
C LEU A 9 30.00 6.48 15.04
N ILE A 10 28.86 5.83 15.26
CA ILE A 10 28.74 4.62 16.09
C ILE A 10 28.81 3.40 15.18
N SER A 11 29.82 2.56 15.35
CA SER A 11 29.99 1.35 14.53
C SER A 11 30.11 0.08 15.37
N VAL A 12 29.35 -0.94 14.99
CA VAL A 12 29.43 -2.30 15.54
C VAL A 12 29.62 -3.27 14.37
N THR A 13 30.63 -4.13 14.44
CA THR A 13 30.89 -5.14 13.41
C THR A 13 31.16 -6.49 14.05
N SER A 14 30.57 -7.54 13.47
CA SER A 14 30.83 -8.93 13.81
C SER A 14 31.20 -9.69 12.54
N ASP A 15 32.40 -10.26 12.50
CA ASP A 15 32.90 -10.96 11.32
C ASP A 15 32.24 -12.33 11.13
N THR A 16 31.97 -13.04 12.23
CA THR A 16 31.55 -14.46 12.20
C THR A 16 30.29 -14.78 12.96
N GLY A 17 29.82 -13.89 13.84
CA GLY A 17 28.70 -14.14 14.73
C GLY A 17 27.53 -13.20 14.50
N ASP A 18 26.40 -13.51 15.14
CA ASP A 18 25.21 -12.66 15.10
C ASP A 18 25.40 -11.40 15.96
N ILE A 19 24.65 -10.35 15.63
CA ILE A 19 24.48 -9.17 16.48
C ILE A 19 23.05 -9.19 16.99
N THR A 20 22.86 -9.38 18.30
CA THR A 20 21.55 -9.49 18.92
C THR A 20 21.31 -8.38 19.94
N LEU A 21 20.17 -7.70 19.84
CA LEU A 21 19.66 -6.76 20.83
C LEU A 21 18.35 -7.30 21.38
N THR A 22 18.29 -7.50 22.69
CA THR A 22 17.08 -7.97 23.35
C THR A 22 16.67 -6.99 24.45
N GLY A 23 15.50 -6.39 24.29
CA GLY A 23 14.84 -5.60 25.32
C GLY A 23 14.61 -6.42 26.60
N GLY A 24 14.47 -5.73 27.73
CA GLY A 24 14.41 -6.43 29.01
C GLY A 24 13.05 -7.09 29.29
N THR A 25 13.03 -7.91 30.34
CA THR A 25 11.81 -8.56 30.85
C THR A 25 11.02 -7.71 31.85
N ALA A 26 11.65 -6.65 32.37
CA ALA A 26 11.01 -5.66 33.23
C ALA A 26 10.59 -4.43 32.44
N GLY A 27 9.68 -3.62 33.01
CA GLY A 27 9.19 -2.41 32.36
C GLY A 27 10.30 -1.41 32.00
N SER A 28 10.14 -0.74 30.86
CA SER A 28 11.00 0.36 30.40
C SER A 28 12.47 -0.04 30.19
N ARG A 29 12.73 -1.30 29.83
CA ARG A 29 14.09 -1.83 29.60
C ARG A 29 14.39 -1.93 28.12
N TYR A 30 15.41 -1.21 27.68
CA TYR A 30 15.80 -1.17 26.28
C TYR A 30 17.22 -1.71 26.04
N ALA A 31 17.45 -2.21 24.84
CA ALA A 31 18.75 -2.44 24.24
C ALA A 31 18.88 -1.54 23.02
N GLN A 32 19.99 -0.81 22.87
CA GLN A 32 20.16 0.14 21.76
C GLN A 32 21.60 0.19 21.28
N ILE A 33 21.78 0.25 19.95
CA ILE A 33 22.99 0.75 19.30
C ILE A 33 22.63 2.08 18.62
N GLY A 34 23.17 3.19 19.12
CA GLY A 34 22.89 4.53 18.61
C GLY A 34 22.85 5.57 19.73
N ASN A 35 22.43 6.79 19.40
CA ASN A 35 22.35 7.90 20.36
C ASN A 35 20.96 8.01 21.00
N GLY A 36 20.92 8.33 22.29
CA GLY A 36 19.68 8.61 23.02
C GLY A 36 19.30 7.52 24.02
N GLY A 37 18.11 6.97 23.86
CA GLY A 37 17.44 6.06 24.77
C GLY A 37 16.19 6.67 25.38
N MET A 38 15.53 5.88 26.23
CA MET A 38 14.31 6.30 26.90
C MET A 38 14.53 7.61 27.70
N ARG A 39 13.66 8.61 27.50
CA ARG A 39 13.70 9.93 28.17
C ARG A 39 14.99 10.71 27.95
N SER A 40 15.75 10.41 26.89
CA SER A 40 16.93 11.20 26.53
C SER A 40 16.53 12.58 26.00
N ILE A 41 17.20 13.63 26.48
CA ILE A 41 16.95 15.03 26.11
C ILE A 41 18.15 15.58 25.33
N GLY A 42 17.88 16.38 24.30
CA GLY A 42 18.87 16.98 23.41
C GLY A 42 18.86 16.31 22.04
N SER A 43 19.44 17.00 21.04
CA SER A 43 19.56 16.47 19.68
C SER A 43 20.51 15.27 19.63
N LYS A 44 20.21 14.31 18.75
CA LYS A 44 20.97 13.08 18.54
C LYS A 44 21.47 13.06 17.11
N GLU A 45 22.73 13.37 16.93
CA GLU A 45 23.36 13.47 15.62
C GLU A 45 24.43 12.39 15.44
N GLY A 46 24.66 12.00 14.18
CA GLY A 46 25.80 11.19 13.75
C GLY A 46 25.42 9.77 13.37
N SER A 47 26.09 9.22 12.37
CA SER A 47 25.67 7.97 11.74
C SER A 47 25.82 6.73 12.63
N VAL A 48 25.00 5.72 12.37
CA VAL A 48 25.05 4.39 13.00
C VAL A 48 25.30 3.31 11.95
N SER A 49 26.31 2.47 12.15
CA SER A 49 26.62 1.35 11.26
C SER A 49 26.71 0.04 12.03
N VAL A 50 25.85 -0.93 11.71
CA VAL A 50 25.84 -2.28 12.30
C VAL A 50 26.03 -3.31 11.21
N ARG A 51 27.06 -4.15 11.33
CA ARG A 51 27.46 -5.08 10.26
C ARG A 51 27.74 -6.48 10.81
N ALA A 52 26.93 -7.47 10.45
CA ALA A 52 27.17 -8.89 10.69
C ALA A 52 27.58 -9.56 9.37
N LEU A 53 28.88 -9.80 9.16
CA LEU A 53 29.39 -10.20 7.84
C LEU A 53 29.04 -11.65 7.47
N ALA A 54 28.99 -12.55 8.47
CA ALA A 54 28.60 -13.95 8.29
C ALA A 54 27.49 -14.42 9.25
N GLY A 55 27.00 -13.52 10.10
CA GLY A 55 25.89 -13.77 11.04
C GLY A 55 24.68 -12.89 10.72
N SER A 56 23.61 -13.05 11.48
CA SER A 56 22.37 -12.27 11.37
C SER A 56 22.38 -11.04 12.29
N VAL A 57 21.46 -10.10 12.05
CA VAL A 57 21.15 -9.01 12.99
C VAL A 57 19.74 -9.23 13.53
N LEU A 58 19.61 -9.37 14.85
CA LEU A 58 18.34 -9.70 15.51
C LEU A 58 17.99 -8.64 16.56
N LEU A 59 16.81 -8.03 16.44
CA LEU A 59 16.26 -7.09 17.41
C LEU A 59 14.96 -7.67 17.98
N GLN A 60 14.90 -7.80 19.31
CA GLN A 60 13.73 -8.28 20.02
C GLN A 60 13.32 -7.25 21.07
N GLY A 61 12.10 -6.70 20.99
CA GLY A 61 11.58 -5.66 21.88
C GLY A 61 11.41 -6.07 23.36
N GLY A 62 11.79 -7.29 23.76
CA GLY A 62 11.69 -7.77 25.15
C GLY A 62 10.28 -8.21 25.56
N SER A 63 10.10 -8.57 26.84
CA SER A 63 8.81 -9.02 27.39
C SER A 63 8.24 -8.08 28.44
N GLY A 64 8.96 -7.03 28.82
CA GLY A 64 8.46 -5.99 29.70
C GLY A 64 7.59 -4.98 28.96
N THR A 65 6.70 -4.31 29.68
CA THR A 65 5.98 -3.12 29.22
C THR A 65 6.99 -2.05 28.79
N GLU A 66 6.80 -1.40 27.63
CA GLU A 66 7.73 -0.36 27.14
C GLU A 66 9.17 -0.85 26.89
N ALA A 67 9.40 -2.17 26.84
CA ALA A 67 10.72 -2.70 26.52
C ALA A 67 10.99 -2.52 25.03
N SER A 68 12.25 -2.29 24.65
CA SER A 68 12.57 -2.07 23.24
C SER A 68 13.96 -2.55 22.83
N ALA A 69 14.10 -2.82 21.54
CA ALA A 69 15.38 -3.02 20.88
C ALA A 69 15.51 -2.02 19.73
N ARG A 70 16.63 -1.31 19.61
CA ARG A 70 16.80 -0.28 18.57
C ARG A 70 18.20 -0.26 17.98
N ILE A 71 18.29 -0.12 16.66
CA ILE A 71 19.47 0.42 15.98
C ILE A 71 19.09 1.79 15.41
N GLY A 72 19.76 2.85 15.85
CA GLY A 72 19.42 4.23 15.48
C GLY A 72 19.21 5.14 16.69
N HIS A 73 18.59 6.30 16.46
CA HIS A 73 18.52 7.37 17.43
C HIS A 73 17.19 7.45 18.17
N GLY A 74 17.16 8.23 19.26
CA GLY A 74 15.95 8.49 20.01
C GLY A 74 15.61 7.36 20.96
N GLY A 75 14.33 7.02 21.07
CA GLY A 75 13.75 6.12 22.06
C GLY A 75 12.50 6.73 22.69
N ARG A 76 11.80 5.92 23.48
CA ARG A 76 10.55 6.32 24.11
C ARG A 76 10.68 7.59 24.96
N TYR A 77 9.75 8.54 24.84
CA TYR A 77 9.79 9.85 25.53
C TYR A 77 11.06 10.67 25.28
N SER A 78 11.83 10.36 24.23
CA SER A 78 13.01 11.17 23.92
C SER A 78 12.59 12.54 23.37
N VAL A 79 13.40 13.55 23.65
CA VAL A 79 13.15 14.94 23.23
C VAL A 79 14.37 15.49 22.50
N GLY A 80 14.13 16.15 21.36
CA GLY A 80 15.15 16.76 20.52
C GLY A 80 15.35 15.99 19.23
N ASP A 81 15.79 16.72 18.21
CA ASP A 81 15.85 16.23 16.83
C ASP A 81 16.87 15.11 16.67
N THR A 82 16.66 14.28 15.65
CA THR A 82 17.58 13.19 15.31
C THR A 82 18.05 13.35 13.87
N GLU A 83 19.34 13.10 13.62
CA GLU A 83 19.94 13.23 12.28
C GLU A 83 21.07 12.21 12.11
N GLY A 84 21.24 11.74 10.88
CA GLY A 84 22.36 10.92 10.45
C GLY A 84 21.97 9.55 9.91
N ASP A 85 22.77 9.06 8.98
CA ASP A 85 22.56 7.79 8.31
C ASP A 85 22.56 6.59 9.27
N ILE A 86 21.68 5.62 8.99
CA ILE A 86 21.64 4.35 9.71
C ILE A 86 21.83 3.22 8.70
N THR A 87 22.90 2.46 8.84
CA THR A 87 23.21 1.31 7.99
C THR A 87 23.21 0.02 8.80
N VAL A 88 22.41 -0.96 8.40
CA VAL A 88 22.36 -2.30 8.99
C VAL A 88 22.59 -3.35 7.91
N GLU A 89 23.67 -4.10 8.03
CA GLU A 89 24.10 -5.09 7.05
C GLU A 89 24.24 -6.46 7.71
N ALA A 90 23.57 -7.47 7.15
CA ALA A 90 23.75 -8.88 7.49
C ALA A 90 24.02 -9.64 6.19
N ILE A 91 25.24 -9.56 5.65
CA ILE A 91 25.54 -9.83 4.22
C ILE A 91 25.89 -11.30 3.90
N GLY A 92 25.96 -12.18 4.89
CA GLY A 92 26.16 -13.61 4.65
C GLY A 92 24.97 -14.19 3.88
N ALA A 93 25.20 -15.16 2.99
CA ALA A 93 24.13 -15.75 2.16
C ALA A 93 22.98 -16.41 2.93
N ASN A 94 23.14 -16.63 4.24
CA ASN A 94 22.13 -17.16 5.16
C ASN A 94 21.82 -16.21 6.33
N SER A 95 22.29 -14.96 6.21
CA SER A 95 22.17 -13.94 7.24
C SER A 95 20.88 -13.16 7.05
N ASP A 96 20.09 -13.10 8.10
CA ASP A 96 18.83 -12.38 8.14
C ASP A 96 18.97 -11.08 8.92
N ILE A 97 18.05 -10.16 8.66
CA ILE A 97 17.77 -9.03 9.55
C ILE A 97 16.36 -9.21 10.08
N GLU A 98 16.24 -9.43 11.39
CA GLU A 98 14.99 -9.79 12.03
C GLU A 98 14.64 -8.80 13.14
N LEU A 99 13.47 -8.19 13.03
CA LEU A 99 12.86 -7.31 14.03
C LEU A 99 11.61 -7.99 14.57
N ARG A 100 11.56 -8.15 15.89
CA ARG A 100 10.42 -8.70 16.60
C ARG A 100 9.98 -7.76 17.72
N GLY A 101 8.72 -7.32 17.67
CA GLY A 101 8.08 -6.60 18.76
C GLY A 101 7.98 -7.45 20.04
N GLY A 102 7.51 -6.87 21.15
CA GLY A 102 7.56 -7.55 22.44
C GLY A 102 6.61 -8.77 22.60
N ILE A 103 7.03 -9.75 23.40
CA ILE A 103 6.41 -11.09 23.53
C ILE A 103 5.77 -11.39 24.91
N GLY A 104 5.65 -10.41 25.82
CA GLY A 104 5.28 -10.65 27.24
C GLY A 104 3.86 -10.25 27.65
N GLY A 105 3.25 -10.94 28.64
CA GLY A 105 1.81 -10.84 28.95
C GLY A 105 1.36 -10.09 30.22
N GLY A 106 1.33 -8.76 30.21
CA GLY A 106 0.57 -7.94 31.19
C GLY A 106 0.26 -6.52 30.68
N GLY A 107 -0.99 -6.06 30.80
CA GLY A 107 -1.52 -4.87 30.09
C GLY A 107 -0.67 -3.58 30.08
N GLY A 108 -0.77 -2.83 28.99
CA GLY A 108 -0.09 -1.54 28.77
C GLY A 108 1.12 -1.59 27.81
N HIS A 109 1.21 -2.62 26.97
CA HIS A 109 2.41 -2.86 26.15
C HIS A 109 2.61 -1.80 25.09
N THR A 110 3.86 -1.56 24.76
CA THR A 110 4.36 -0.60 23.76
C THR A 110 5.80 -1.02 23.52
N SER A 111 5.94 -2.29 23.15
CA SER A 111 7.24 -2.95 23.09
C SER A 111 7.65 -3.12 21.64
N GLU A 112 8.79 -2.55 21.29
CA GLU A 112 9.14 -2.28 19.90
C GLU A 112 10.52 -2.81 19.50
N ALA A 113 10.68 -3.13 18.22
CA ALA A 113 11.98 -3.34 17.59
C ALA A 113 12.11 -2.44 16.37
N VAL A 114 13.13 -1.56 16.35
CA VAL A 114 13.22 -0.49 15.34
C VAL A 114 14.64 -0.38 14.77
N ILE A 115 14.74 -0.25 13.45
CA ILE A 115 15.90 0.32 12.76
C ILE A 115 15.48 1.71 12.26
N GLY A 116 16.02 2.76 12.89
CA GLY A 116 15.60 4.13 12.61
C GLY A 116 15.53 5.02 13.85
N SER A 117 14.96 6.20 13.67
CA SER A 117 14.87 7.24 14.70
C SER A 117 13.46 7.41 15.26
N GLY A 118 13.30 8.22 16.32
CA GLY A 118 12.01 8.44 16.98
C GLY A 118 11.72 7.44 18.11
N GLY A 119 10.50 6.91 18.18
CA GLY A 119 10.00 6.01 19.21
C GLY A 119 8.72 6.52 19.87
N ALA A 120 8.13 5.68 20.72
CA ALA A 120 6.83 6.00 21.27
C ALA A 120 6.88 7.24 22.20
N TRP A 121 5.95 8.19 22.04
CA TRP A 121 5.95 9.49 22.72
C TRP A 121 7.22 10.33 22.54
N ALA A 122 8.02 10.09 21.49
CA ALA A 122 9.18 10.93 21.18
C ALA A 122 8.74 12.26 20.56
N ASN A 123 9.49 13.33 20.88
CA ASN A 123 9.25 14.69 20.43
C ASN A 123 10.50 15.26 19.74
N GLY A 124 10.36 15.69 18.49
CA GLY A 124 11.45 16.24 17.69
C GLY A 124 11.33 15.78 16.23
N ASP A 125 11.99 16.50 15.35
CA ASP A 125 12.10 16.09 13.94
C ASP A 125 13.07 14.91 13.83
N ASN A 126 12.79 13.99 12.90
CA ASN A 126 13.62 12.81 12.68
C ASN A 126 14.15 12.74 11.25
N GLY A 127 15.46 12.84 11.13
CA GLY A 127 16.17 12.94 9.88
C GLY A 127 16.04 14.31 9.22
N VAL A 128 16.90 14.54 8.24
CA VAL A 128 16.86 15.69 7.34
C VAL A 128 16.97 15.23 5.89
N THR A 129 16.73 16.12 4.93
CA THR A 129 16.96 15.82 3.52
C THR A 129 18.41 15.38 3.29
N GLY A 130 18.59 14.16 2.78
CA GLY A 130 19.89 13.55 2.53
C GLY A 130 20.28 12.45 3.52
N ASP A 131 19.58 12.33 4.66
CA ASP A 131 19.75 11.18 5.55
C ASP A 131 19.17 9.92 4.91
N VAL A 132 19.85 8.79 5.12
CA VAL A 132 19.44 7.49 4.57
C VAL A 132 19.42 6.39 5.65
N ILE A 133 18.37 5.57 5.64
CA ILE A 133 18.34 4.28 6.32
C ILE A 133 18.54 3.16 5.30
N THR A 134 19.63 2.41 5.44
CA THR A 134 19.96 1.27 4.57
C THR A 134 19.92 -0.04 5.36
N VAL A 135 19.17 -1.02 4.88
CA VAL A 135 19.05 -2.37 5.48
C VAL A 135 19.32 -3.42 4.41
N ASN A 136 20.40 -4.19 4.56
CA ASN A 136 20.81 -5.20 3.57
C ASN A 136 20.97 -6.58 4.23
N ALA A 137 20.07 -7.51 3.95
CA ALA A 137 20.17 -8.90 4.38
C ALA A 137 20.57 -9.81 3.22
N GLY A 138 21.51 -10.73 3.47
CA GLY A 138 21.94 -11.71 2.47
C GLY A 138 20.93 -12.84 2.27
N ARG A 139 19.96 -12.99 3.18
CA ARG A 139 18.80 -13.87 3.01
C ARG A 139 17.49 -13.10 3.24
N ASP A 140 16.95 -13.02 4.46
CA ASP A 140 15.62 -12.43 4.67
C ASP A 140 15.65 -11.12 5.47
N VAL A 141 14.69 -10.24 5.21
CA VAL A 141 14.31 -9.17 6.14
C VAL A 141 12.93 -9.48 6.71
N LEU A 142 12.84 -9.62 8.02
CA LEU A 142 11.62 -10.01 8.71
C LEU A 142 11.25 -8.98 9.78
N LEU A 143 10.05 -8.40 9.66
CA LEU A 143 9.44 -7.50 10.63
C LEU A 143 8.19 -8.15 11.17
N VAL A 144 8.16 -8.47 12.47
CA VAL A 144 7.00 -9.07 13.13
C VAL A 144 6.63 -8.27 14.36
N SER A 145 5.45 -7.68 14.40
CA SER A 145 4.95 -7.02 15.60
C SER A 145 4.87 -8.00 16.78
N GLY A 146 4.71 -7.48 17.99
CA GLY A 146 4.49 -8.33 19.16
C GLY A 146 3.07 -8.91 19.21
N ASP A 147 2.80 -9.68 20.26
CA ASP A 147 1.51 -10.37 20.45
C ASP A 147 0.45 -9.49 21.12
N PHE A 148 0.84 -8.32 21.61
CA PHE A 148 0.03 -7.48 22.49
C PHE A 148 -0.19 -6.07 21.92
N ASN A 149 -1.11 -5.33 22.57
CA ASN A 149 -1.37 -3.90 22.32
C ASN A 149 -0.09 -3.13 21.99
N ASN A 150 -0.17 -2.32 20.94
CA ASN A 150 0.74 -1.22 20.66
C ASN A 150 2.20 -1.67 20.47
N THR A 151 2.39 -2.95 20.13
CA THR A 151 3.69 -3.52 19.81
C THR A 151 3.93 -3.38 18.32
N TYR A 152 5.13 -2.98 17.94
CA TYR A 152 5.43 -2.71 16.54
C TYR A 152 6.87 -3.02 16.17
N THR A 153 7.07 -3.13 14.86
CA THR A 153 8.38 -3.21 14.23
C THR A 153 8.46 -2.22 13.10
N GLN A 154 9.59 -1.52 12.99
CA GLN A 154 9.75 -0.47 11.99
C GLN A 154 11.18 -0.41 11.43
N ILE A 155 11.29 -0.27 10.11
CA ILE A 155 12.47 0.29 9.45
C ILE A 155 12.05 1.67 8.94
N GLY A 156 12.62 2.74 9.52
CA GLY A 156 12.20 4.12 9.23
C GLY A 156 12.05 4.95 10.51
N ASN A 157 11.65 6.21 10.33
CA ASN A 157 11.53 7.15 11.44
C ASN A 157 10.10 7.28 11.97
N GLY A 158 9.97 7.66 13.24
CA GLY A 158 8.70 7.92 13.89
C GLY A 158 8.40 6.87 14.95
N GLY A 159 7.16 6.40 15.04
CA GLY A 159 6.75 5.45 16.06
C GLY A 159 5.26 5.53 16.37
N LEU A 160 4.92 5.20 17.61
CA LEU A 160 3.55 5.17 18.11
C LEU A 160 3.29 6.31 19.10
N LEU A 161 2.16 7.02 18.96
CA LEU A 161 1.69 8.08 19.86
C LEU A 161 2.67 9.25 20.01
N GLN A 162 2.22 10.48 19.72
CA GLN A 162 3.03 11.67 19.97
C GLN A 162 3.04 12.06 21.47
N GLY A 163 4.17 12.56 21.96
CA GLY A 163 4.32 13.09 23.32
C GLY A 163 3.63 14.44 23.53
N GLN A 164 2.29 14.45 23.60
CA GLN A 164 1.41 15.49 24.15
C GLN A 164 1.93 16.95 24.14
N LEU A 165 2.40 17.46 23.00
CA LEU A 165 2.45 18.90 22.70
C LEU A 165 1.35 19.18 21.68
N VAL A 166 0.18 19.55 22.19
CA VAL A 166 -1.01 19.77 21.35
C VAL A 166 -0.71 20.82 20.28
N GLY A 167 -0.86 20.44 19.01
CA GLY A 167 -0.77 21.35 17.87
C GLY A 167 0.61 21.47 17.20
N THR A 168 1.58 20.61 17.52
CA THR A 168 2.87 20.55 16.80
C THR A 168 2.90 19.39 15.80
N THR A 169 3.22 19.68 14.54
CA THR A 169 3.53 18.68 13.51
C THR A 169 5.05 18.58 13.38
N TYR A 170 5.61 17.37 13.56
CA TYR A 170 7.04 17.11 13.35
C TYR A 170 7.33 16.71 11.90
N SER A 171 8.59 16.67 11.52
CA SER A 171 9.02 16.18 10.22
C SER A 171 9.82 14.89 10.37
N ASN A 172 9.52 13.90 9.54
CA ASN A 172 10.34 12.70 9.39
C ASN A 172 10.83 12.63 7.94
N ILE A 173 12.09 12.95 7.68
CA ILE A 173 12.64 13.11 6.33
C ILE A 173 13.85 12.22 6.19
N THR A 174 13.71 11.09 5.49
CA THR A 174 14.79 10.12 5.30
C THR A 174 14.43 9.17 4.17
N ASP A 175 15.39 8.92 3.28
CA ASP A 175 15.27 7.89 2.26
C ASP A 175 15.51 6.52 2.89
N ILE A 176 14.75 5.51 2.48
CA ILE A 176 14.82 4.16 3.05
C ILE A 176 15.09 3.16 1.94
N SER A 177 16.16 2.37 2.11
CA SER A 177 16.52 1.28 1.20
C SER A 177 16.56 -0.04 1.97
N VAL A 178 15.77 -1.02 1.54
CA VAL A 178 15.73 -2.36 2.14
C VAL A 178 15.94 -3.42 1.07
N THR A 179 16.99 -4.23 1.22
CA THR A 179 17.30 -5.33 0.32
C THR A 179 17.39 -6.66 1.06
N ALA A 180 16.86 -7.72 0.44
CA ALA A 180 16.93 -9.09 0.91
C ALA A 180 17.38 -10.03 -0.21
N GLY A 181 18.35 -10.89 0.09
CA GLY A 181 18.81 -11.94 -0.83
C GLY A 181 17.78 -13.03 -1.11
N ARG A 182 16.65 -13.04 -0.40
CA ARG A 182 15.47 -13.89 -0.61
C ARG A 182 14.19 -13.12 -0.27
N ASP A 183 13.62 -13.24 0.92
CA ASP A 183 12.27 -12.73 1.19
C ASP A 183 12.27 -11.46 2.06
N ILE A 184 11.28 -10.60 1.84
CA ILE A 184 10.93 -9.51 2.78
C ILE A 184 9.53 -9.78 3.30
N THR A 185 9.38 -9.85 4.62
CA THR A 185 8.08 -10.12 5.25
C THR A 185 7.77 -9.11 6.35
N LEU A 186 6.62 -8.46 6.26
CA LEU A 186 6.06 -7.58 7.27
C LEU A 186 4.80 -8.25 7.82
N THR A 187 4.76 -8.52 9.11
CA THR A 187 3.61 -9.14 9.77
C THR A 187 3.23 -8.33 11.01
N ALA A 188 2.04 -7.74 10.98
CA ALA A 188 1.37 -7.38 12.22
C ALA A 188 0.69 -8.65 12.75
N ASN A 189 1.18 -9.21 13.86
CA ASN A 189 0.69 -10.49 14.37
C ASN A 189 -0.83 -10.45 14.65
N PRO A 190 -1.59 -11.51 14.31
CA PRO A 190 -2.99 -11.62 14.71
C PRO A 190 -3.11 -11.76 16.22
N THR A 191 -4.12 -11.13 16.81
CA THR A 191 -4.30 -11.10 18.27
C THR A 191 -4.68 -12.46 18.87
N ALA A 192 -3.94 -12.93 19.88
CA ALA A 192 -4.38 -13.99 20.79
C ALA A 192 -4.76 -13.41 22.16
N GLY A 193 -5.88 -12.67 22.27
CA GLY A 193 -6.37 -12.16 23.56
C GLY A 193 -7.18 -10.86 23.51
N VAL A 194 -7.80 -10.48 24.62
CA VAL A 194 -8.59 -9.24 24.75
C VAL A 194 -7.68 -8.02 24.94
N GLY A 195 -7.89 -6.96 24.14
CA GLY A 195 -7.10 -5.72 24.17
C GLY A 195 -5.72 -5.87 23.54
N ALA A 196 -5.65 -6.11 22.23
CA ALA A 196 -4.41 -6.06 21.44
C ALA A 196 -4.67 -5.34 20.10
N ASP A 197 -4.41 -4.04 20.08
CA ASP A 197 -4.71 -3.01 19.08
C ASP A 197 -3.42 -2.23 18.75
N ASP A 198 -3.40 -1.33 17.76
CA ASP A 198 -2.21 -0.55 17.34
C ASP A 198 -0.94 -1.37 17.00
N LYS A 199 -1.08 -2.61 16.49
CA LYS A 199 0.08 -3.41 16.10
C LYS A 199 0.46 -3.19 14.66
N TYR A 200 1.74 -2.94 14.41
CA TYR A 200 2.19 -2.74 13.04
C TYR A 200 3.58 -3.26 12.70
N ALA A 201 3.75 -3.54 11.42
CA ALA A 201 5.04 -3.74 10.77
C ALA A 201 5.16 -2.72 9.63
N LEU A 202 6.15 -1.83 9.70
CA LEU A 202 6.27 -0.70 8.79
C LEU A 202 7.68 -0.60 8.20
N ILE A 203 7.79 -0.46 6.88
CA ILE A 203 8.97 0.12 6.24
C ILE A 203 8.57 1.50 5.72
N GLY A 204 9.03 2.55 6.40
CA GLY A 204 8.61 3.90 6.11
C GLY A 204 8.69 4.86 7.30
N ASN A 205 8.62 6.15 6.98
CA ASN A 205 8.51 7.23 7.95
C ASN A 205 7.06 7.42 8.43
N GLY A 206 6.86 7.61 9.73
CA GLY A 206 5.55 7.71 10.37
C GLY A 206 5.36 6.63 11.44
N GLY A 207 4.23 5.96 11.39
CA GLY A 207 3.70 5.08 12.41
C GLY A 207 2.29 5.50 12.81
N ALA A 208 1.81 5.02 13.95
CA ALA A 208 0.42 5.19 14.37
C ALA A 208 0.23 6.34 15.37
N GLN A 209 -0.92 7.03 15.29
CA GLN A 209 -1.36 8.07 16.22
C GLN A 209 -0.33 9.20 16.38
N TYR A 210 0.21 9.66 15.25
CA TYR A 210 1.38 10.52 15.17
C TYR A 210 1.11 11.74 14.28
N ASN A 211 1.51 12.94 14.70
CA ASN A 211 1.37 14.15 13.87
C ASN A 211 2.71 14.47 13.20
N SER A 212 2.87 14.06 11.94
CA SER A 212 4.13 14.20 11.20
C SER A 212 3.94 14.47 9.72
N ASN A 213 4.79 15.34 9.17
CA ASN A 213 5.09 15.41 7.76
C ASN A 213 6.19 14.40 7.44
N ASN A 214 5.87 13.35 6.70
CA ASN A 214 6.78 12.26 6.39
C ASN A 214 7.22 12.37 4.94
N ARG A 215 8.51 12.21 4.62
CA ARG A 215 9.04 12.31 3.25
C ARG A 215 10.25 11.40 3.04
N GLY A 216 10.59 11.21 1.77
CA GLY A 216 11.77 10.47 1.32
C GLY A 216 11.41 9.32 0.38
N ASP A 217 12.38 8.92 -0.43
CA ASP A 217 12.20 7.77 -1.31
C ASP A 217 12.23 6.47 -0.50
N ILE A 218 11.43 5.49 -0.91
CA ILE A 218 11.48 4.13 -0.34
C ILE A 218 11.77 3.15 -1.46
N THR A 219 12.89 2.43 -1.35
CA THR A 219 13.30 1.40 -2.30
C THR A 219 13.36 0.03 -1.63
N ILE A 220 12.59 -0.92 -2.14
CA ILE A 220 12.50 -2.30 -1.64
C ILE A 220 12.93 -3.27 -2.74
N ALA A 221 13.89 -4.15 -2.43
CA ALA A 221 14.34 -5.19 -3.34
C ALA A 221 14.44 -6.56 -2.65
N ALA A 222 13.65 -7.52 -3.10
CA ALA A 222 13.73 -8.92 -2.67
C ALA A 222 14.00 -9.82 -3.89
N THR A 223 14.92 -10.78 -3.80
CA THR A 223 15.08 -11.75 -4.91
C THR A 223 13.99 -12.83 -4.90
N GLY A 224 13.33 -13.01 -3.75
CA GLY A 224 12.18 -13.87 -3.48
C GLY A 224 10.94 -13.03 -3.24
N ALA A 225 10.04 -13.49 -2.38
CA ALA A 225 8.74 -12.87 -2.17
C ALA A 225 8.82 -11.61 -1.29
N LEU A 226 7.94 -10.64 -1.58
CA LEU A 226 7.53 -9.63 -0.62
C LEU A 226 6.14 -9.98 -0.09
N THR A 227 5.99 -10.03 1.23
CA THR A 227 4.69 -10.31 1.87
C THR A 227 4.35 -9.29 2.95
N LEU A 228 3.19 -8.65 2.84
CA LEU A 228 2.61 -7.78 3.85
C LEU A 228 1.35 -8.44 4.44
N ASN A 229 1.43 -8.81 5.72
CA ASN A 229 0.34 -9.46 6.45
C ASN A 229 -0.15 -8.54 7.56
N ALA A 230 -1.35 -8.00 7.40
CA ALA A 230 -2.06 -7.32 8.46
C ALA A 230 -2.84 -8.32 9.32
N GLY A 231 -2.51 -8.42 10.61
CA GLY A 231 -3.26 -9.26 11.55
C GLY A 231 -4.63 -8.67 11.85
N GLY A 232 -5.55 -9.49 12.37
CA GLY A 232 -6.84 -8.98 12.89
C GLY A 232 -6.68 -8.25 14.23
N GLY A 233 -7.24 -7.04 14.35
CA GLY A 233 -7.41 -6.27 15.60
C GLY A 233 -8.64 -6.68 16.44
N GLN A 234 -9.01 -5.89 17.45
CA GLN A 234 -10.27 -6.04 18.19
C GLN A 234 -11.37 -5.09 17.67
N ALA A 235 -12.63 -5.51 17.81
CA ALA A 235 -13.75 -4.77 17.21
C ALA A 235 -13.99 -3.47 17.98
N GLY A 236 -14.08 -2.36 17.24
CA GLY A 236 -14.24 -1.02 17.82
C GLY A 236 -12.96 -0.42 18.40
N GLN A 237 -11.80 -1.00 18.05
CA GLN A 237 -10.47 -0.51 18.41
C GLN A 237 -9.69 -0.17 17.14
N THR A 238 -8.44 0.29 17.31
CA THR A 238 -7.57 0.71 16.20
C THR A 238 -7.06 -0.46 15.34
N PRO A 239 -6.78 -0.21 14.06
CA PRO A 239 -6.35 -1.24 13.12
C PRO A 239 -4.92 -1.74 13.39
N ASN A 240 -4.70 -3.01 13.05
CA ASN A 240 -3.34 -3.52 12.86
C ASN A 240 -2.96 -3.40 11.39
N PHE A 241 -1.69 -3.11 11.09
CA PHE A 241 -1.29 -2.89 9.70
C PHE A 241 0.12 -3.35 9.33
N ALA A 242 0.29 -3.70 8.07
CA ALA A 242 1.57 -3.92 7.44
C ALA A 242 1.71 -2.92 6.28
N GLN A 243 2.76 -2.09 6.27
CA GLN A 243 2.86 -1.02 5.28
C GLN A 243 4.29 -0.81 4.77
N ILE A 244 4.40 -0.55 3.47
CA ILE A 244 5.57 0.08 2.85
C ILE A 244 5.12 1.44 2.35
N GLY A 245 5.64 2.51 2.92
CA GLY A 245 5.16 3.86 2.63
C GLY A 245 5.16 4.76 3.86
N HIS A 246 4.84 6.02 3.66
CA HIS A 246 4.75 6.98 4.75
C HIS A 246 3.37 7.00 5.42
N GLY A 247 3.35 7.33 6.70
CA GLY A 247 2.12 7.44 7.49
C GLY A 247 1.89 6.20 8.35
N GLY A 248 0.65 5.73 8.38
CA GLY A 248 0.15 4.75 9.33
C GLY A 248 -1.28 5.09 9.76
N ASP A 249 -1.79 4.39 10.76
CA ASP A 249 -3.09 4.68 11.37
C ASP A 249 -3.11 6.01 12.13
N GLU A 250 -4.14 6.84 11.94
CA GLU A 250 -4.31 8.14 12.60
C GLU A 250 -3.06 9.05 12.51
N ASN A 251 -2.26 8.91 11.45
CA ASN A 251 -1.12 9.77 11.18
C ASN A 251 -1.59 11.06 10.50
N ASN A 252 -1.41 12.21 11.15
CA ASN A 252 -1.82 13.50 10.62
C ASN A 252 -0.63 14.29 10.11
N GLY A 253 -0.74 14.86 8.91
CA GLY A 253 0.33 15.63 8.27
C GLY A 253 0.56 15.13 6.86
N ASP A 254 1.40 15.85 6.11
CA ASP A 254 1.64 15.50 4.71
C ASP A 254 2.49 14.22 4.61
N GLN A 255 2.11 13.31 3.71
CA GLN A 255 2.73 12.01 3.52
C GLN A 255 3.34 11.96 2.12
N GLY A 256 4.66 12.08 2.08
CA GLY A 256 5.47 12.29 0.89
C GLY A 256 5.41 13.71 0.33
N ALA A 257 6.10 13.92 -0.79
CA ALA A 257 6.16 15.16 -1.54
C ALA A 257 6.22 14.88 -3.05
N ALA A 258 5.99 15.92 -3.86
CA ALA A 258 6.16 15.80 -5.30
C ALA A 258 7.61 15.41 -5.65
N GLY A 259 7.76 14.29 -6.36
CA GLY A 259 9.04 13.72 -6.73
C GLY A 259 9.49 12.54 -5.85
N ASP A 260 8.86 12.33 -4.69
CA ASP A 260 9.11 11.13 -3.87
C ASP A 260 8.60 9.88 -4.59
N VAL A 261 9.35 8.78 -4.51
CA VAL A 261 9.02 7.50 -5.13
C VAL A 261 9.06 6.37 -4.11
N ILE A 262 8.02 5.53 -4.12
CA ILE A 262 8.01 4.24 -3.44
C ILE A 262 8.14 3.15 -4.50
N SER A 263 9.29 2.49 -4.54
CA SER A 263 9.61 1.44 -5.49
C SER A 263 9.78 0.09 -4.80
N VAL A 264 9.10 -0.92 -5.35
CA VAL A 264 9.13 -2.29 -4.88
C VAL A 264 9.45 -3.22 -6.05
N THR A 265 10.51 -4.02 -5.89
CA THR A 265 10.86 -5.11 -6.81
C THR A 265 11.02 -6.41 -6.02
N ALA A 266 10.23 -7.43 -6.35
CA ALA A 266 10.29 -8.75 -5.74
C ALA A 266 10.09 -9.86 -6.79
N ALA A 267 10.27 -11.13 -6.45
CA ALA A 267 9.85 -12.24 -7.30
C ALA A 267 8.32 -12.33 -7.40
N SER A 268 7.64 -12.20 -6.26
CA SER A 268 6.18 -12.09 -6.13
C SER A 268 5.84 -11.08 -5.02
N VAL A 269 4.62 -10.55 -5.04
CA VAL A 269 4.16 -9.58 -4.03
C VAL A 269 2.79 -9.99 -3.51
N ASP A 270 2.68 -10.20 -2.20
CA ASP A 270 1.42 -10.57 -1.55
C ASP A 270 1.03 -9.53 -0.49
N LEU A 271 -0.15 -8.94 -0.64
CA LEU A 271 -0.79 -8.07 0.35
C LEU A 271 -2.01 -8.79 0.91
N ASN A 272 -2.03 -9.00 2.22
CA ASN A 272 -3.11 -9.68 2.91
C ASN A 272 -3.62 -8.82 4.06
N ALA A 273 -4.87 -8.38 3.97
CA ALA A 273 -5.56 -7.73 5.07
C ALA A 273 -6.29 -8.76 5.93
N GLY A 274 -6.18 -8.66 7.25
CA GLY A 274 -6.97 -9.43 8.19
C GLY A 274 -6.86 -10.95 8.02
N LEU A 275 -5.72 -11.54 8.39
CA LEU A 275 -5.51 -12.99 8.37
C LEU A 275 -6.69 -13.77 9.00
N ALA A 276 -7.15 -14.80 8.29
CA ALA A 276 -8.27 -15.65 8.70
C ALA A 276 -8.05 -16.27 10.10
N GLY A 277 -9.10 -16.22 10.93
CA GLY A 277 -9.09 -16.83 12.27
C GLY A 277 -9.39 -15.88 13.43
N ASN A 278 -9.64 -14.59 13.16
CA ASN A 278 -9.99 -13.64 14.22
C ASN A 278 -11.21 -12.80 13.83
N ALA A 279 -12.32 -13.00 14.53
CA ALA A 279 -13.64 -12.43 14.20
C ALA A 279 -13.78 -10.92 14.51
N ASN A 280 -12.69 -10.23 14.87
CA ASN A 280 -12.77 -8.90 15.49
C ASN A 280 -11.91 -7.80 14.84
N GLY A 281 -11.17 -8.04 13.75
CA GLY A 281 -10.18 -7.08 13.22
C GLY A 281 -10.69 -6.01 12.25
N ALA A 282 -11.53 -5.08 12.70
CA ALA A 282 -11.97 -3.97 11.85
C ALA A 282 -10.77 -3.11 11.38
N ASP A 283 -10.90 -2.53 10.19
CA ASP A 283 -9.98 -1.57 9.56
C ASP A 283 -8.52 -2.02 9.35
N ALA A 284 -8.17 -3.27 9.68
CA ALA A 284 -6.81 -3.80 9.48
C ALA A 284 -6.41 -3.79 7.99
N TYR A 285 -5.16 -3.42 7.70
CA TYR A 285 -4.76 -3.17 6.32
C TYR A 285 -3.32 -3.53 5.96
N ALA A 286 -3.13 -3.94 4.71
CA ALA A 286 -1.82 -4.07 4.07
C ALA A 286 -1.69 -3.07 2.92
N GLN A 287 -0.64 -2.24 2.91
CA GLN A 287 -0.53 -1.16 1.93
C GLN A 287 0.90 -0.97 1.39
N ILE A 288 1.01 -0.74 0.08
CA ILE A 288 2.19 -0.14 -0.54
C ILE A 288 1.78 1.26 -1.03
N GLY A 289 2.25 2.30 -0.34
CA GLY A 289 1.89 3.69 -0.59
C GLY A 289 1.72 4.52 0.68
N ASN A 290 1.54 5.82 0.50
CA ASN A 290 1.42 6.78 1.58
C ASN A 290 0.00 6.84 2.17
N GLY A 291 -0.12 7.12 3.46
CA GLY A 291 -1.40 7.23 4.16
C GLY A 291 -1.62 6.07 5.13
N GLY A 292 -2.83 5.51 5.12
CA GLY A 292 -3.33 4.60 6.14
C GLY A 292 -4.76 4.97 6.57
N THR A 293 -5.28 4.24 7.55
CA THR A 293 -6.60 4.49 8.12
C THR A 293 -6.65 5.83 8.89
N ASP A 294 -7.75 6.58 8.73
CA ASP A 294 -8.04 7.81 9.50
C ASP A 294 -6.91 8.89 9.43
N THR A 295 -6.13 8.88 8.35
CA THR A 295 -5.05 9.86 8.14
C THR A 295 -5.55 11.18 7.55
N SER A 296 -4.92 12.29 7.94
CA SER A 296 -5.15 13.61 7.35
C SER A 296 -3.85 14.20 6.78
N GLY A 297 -3.94 15.27 5.99
CA GLY A 297 -2.81 15.85 5.26
C GLY A 297 -2.60 15.20 3.89
N VAL A 298 -1.94 15.91 2.99
CA VAL A 298 -1.84 15.54 1.57
C VAL A 298 -0.95 14.31 1.39
N LYS A 299 -1.32 13.38 0.52
CA LYS A 299 -0.52 12.17 0.23
C LYS A 299 0.02 12.22 -1.20
N ILE A 300 1.34 12.22 -1.36
CA ILE A 300 2.00 12.32 -2.67
C ILE A 300 3.18 11.36 -2.73
N ALA A 301 3.19 10.46 -3.70
CA ALA A 301 4.38 9.74 -4.17
C ALA A 301 4.03 8.97 -5.43
N ASP A 302 4.99 8.81 -6.34
CA ASP A 302 4.84 7.83 -7.40
C ASP A 302 5.08 6.43 -6.81
N ILE A 303 4.24 5.47 -7.17
CA ILE A 303 4.29 4.10 -6.65
C ILE A 303 4.61 3.14 -7.78
N ILE A 304 5.69 2.38 -7.64
CA ILE A 304 6.13 1.40 -8.63
C ILE A 304 6.24 0.04 -7.97
N VAL A 305 5.46 -0.94 -8.43
CA VAL A 305 5.50 -2.32 -7.90
C VAL A 305 5.75 -3.31 -9.03
N THR A 306 6.80 -4.11 -8.91
CA THR A 306 7.20 -5.10 -9.92
C THR A 306 7.40 -6.48 -9.30
N ALA A 307 6.61 -7.46 -9.76
CA ALA A 307 6.84 -8.89 -9.54
C ALA A 307 7.58 -9.50 -10.75
N THR A 308 8.85 -9.83 -10.55
CA THR A 308 9.80 -10.21 -11.61
C THR A 308 9.71 -11.66 -12.06
N ALA A 309 9.00 -12.53 -11.33
CA ALA A 309 8.92 -13.96 -11.64
C ALA A 309 7.54 -14.59 -11.42
N GLY A 310 6.75 -14.06 -10.49
CA GLY A 310 5.45 -14.58 -10.11
C GLY A 310 4.38 -13.50 -10.07
N ASP A 311 3.40 -13.72 -9.21
CA ASP A 311 2.15 -12.98 -9.17
C ASP A 311 2.23 -11.75 -8.24
N ILE A 312 1.28 -10.83 -8.43
CA ILE A 312 0.89 -9.86 -7.41
C ILE A 312 -0.51 -10.20 -6.93
N THR A 313 -0.63 -10.55 -5.65
CA THR A 313 -1.89 -10.91 -5.02
C THR A 313 -2.29 -9.87 -3.99
N MET A 314 -3.53 -9.39 -4.06
CA MET A 314 -4.13 -8.47 -3.12
C MET A 314 -5.42 -9.07 -2.56
N ASN A 315 -5.40 -9.47 -1.29
CA ASN A 315 -6.53 -10.09 -0.60
C ASN A 315 -7.08 -9.19 0.51
N GLY A 316 -8.25 -8.60 0.28
CA GLY A 316 -9.03 -7.90 1.29
C GLY A 316 -9.43 -8.82 2.45
N GLY A 317 -9.69 -8.23 3.62
CA GLY A 317 -9.91 -9.00 4.84
C GLY A 317 -11.35 -9.42 5.09
N THR A 318 -11.56 -10.24 6.11
CA THR A 318 -12.91 -10.77 6.43
C THR A 318 -13.74 -9.86 7.34
N GLN A 319 -13.20 -8.70 7.72
CA GLN A 319 -13.74 -7.84 8.77
C GLN A 319 -14.11 -6.46 8.22
N ALA A 320 -14.92 -5.71 8.98
CA ALA A 320 -15.39 -4.42 8.51
C ALA A 320 -14.23 -3.45 8.25
N GLY A 321 -14.23 -2.75 7.12
CA GLY A 321 -13.25 -1.72 6.76
C GLY A 321 -11.84 -2.23 6.45
N THR A 322 -11.57 -3.55 6.53
CA THR A 322 -10.23 -4.09 6.24
C THR A 322 -9.87 -3.93 4.77
N TYR A 323 -8.63 -3.58 4.45
CA TYR A 323 -8.29 -3.33 3.06
C TYR A 323 -6.86 -3.66 2.66
N VAL A 324 -6.69 -3.89 1.37
CA VAL A 324 -5.38 -3.93 0.73
C VAL A 324 -5.29 -2.85 -0.33
N GLN A 325 -4.15 -2.16 -0.39
CA GLN A 325 -3.99 -1.08 -1.36
C GLN A 325 -2.57 -0.96 -1.91
N ILE A 326 -2.47 -0.72 -3.22
CA ILE A 326 -1.25 -0.20 -3.86
C ILE A 326 -1.62 1.20 -4.38
N GLY A 327 -1.09 2.23 -3.74
CA GLY A 327 -1.47 3.63 -4.00
C GLY A 327 -1.53 4.47 -2.72
N ASN A 328 -1.66 5.79 -2.90
CA ASN A 328 -1.71 6.76 -1.81
C ASN A 328 -3.14 6.95 -1.30
N GLY A 329 -3.33 7.00 0.02
CA GLY A 329 -4.64 7.14 0.66
C GLY A 329 -4.88 6.04 1.69
N GLY A 330 -6.10 5.50 1.72
CA GLY A 330 -6.54 4.52 2.70
C GLY A 330 -8.01 4.73 3.10
N ASN A 331 -8.47 3.92 4.05
CA ASN A 331 -9.80 4.04 4.64
C ASN A 331 -9.91 5.34 5.44
N ARG A 332 -10.88 6.20 5.13
CA ARG A 332 -11.11 7.50 5.80
C ARG A 332 -9.88 8.43 5.78
N ALA A 333 -9.01 8.29 4.78
CA ALA A 333 -7.80 9.07 4.60
C ALA A 333 -8.09 10.49 4.04
N ASN A 334 -8.83 11.32 4.78
CA ASN A 334 -9.38 12.61 4.34
C ASN A 334 -8.31 13.66 3.95
N ALA A 335 -7.91 13.66 2.69
CA ALA A 335 -7.13 14.70 2.00
C ALA A 335 -6.96 14.34 0.52
N ASN A 336 -6.31 15.21 -0.24
CA ASN A 336 -5.91 14.91 -1.60
C ASN A 336 -4.83 13.82 -1.61
N ALA A 337 -4.95 12.88 -2.55
CA ALA A 337 -3.94 11.86 -2.81
C ALA A 337 -3.52 11.90 -4.29
N SER A 338 -2.22 12.00 -4.56
CA SER A 338 -1.72 12.02 -5.94
C SER A 338 -0.41 11.29 -6.16
N GLY A 339 -0.10 11.03 -7.42
CA GLY A 339 1.11 10.34 -7.85
C GLY A 339 0.76 9.19 -8.79
N ASP A 340 1.64 8.93 -9.75
CA ASP A 340 1.41 7.87 -10.72
C ASP A 340 1.61 6.50 -10.05
N VAL A 341 0.79 5.51 -10.41
CA VAL A 341 0.86 4.16 -9.87
C VAL A 341 1.07 3.17 -11.01
N SER A 342 2.22 2.51 -11.01
CA SER A 342 2.60 1.52 -12.03
C SER A 342 2.82 0.15 -11.38
N VAL A 343 2.05 -0.85 -11.81
CA VAL A 343 2.07 -2.21 -11.26
C VAL A 343 2.32 -3.21 -12.38
N SER A 344 3.35 -4.04 -12.24
CA SER A 344 3.67 -5.07 -13.23
C SER A 344 4.00 -6.42 -12.61
N ALA A 345 3.53 -7.49 -13.24
CA ALA A 345 3.83 -8.87 -12.86
C ALA A 345 4.20 -9.69 -14.08
N THR A 346 5.18 -10.59 -13.92
CA THR A 346 5.43 -11.64 -14.93
C THR A 346 4.34 -12.71 -14.90
N GLY A 347 3.83 -13.00 -13.70
CA GLY A 347 2.65 -13.82 -13.48
C GLY A 347 1.35 -13.01 -13.52
N ASP A 348 0.35 -13.44 -12.77
CA ASP A 348 -0.97 -12.82 -12.73
C ASP A 348 -1.01 -11.65 -11.74
N ILE A 349 -1.96 -10.72 -11.96
CA ILE A 349 -2.38 -9.74 -10.96
C ILE A 349 -3.79 -10.07 -10.52
N ILE A 350 -3.94 -10.40 -9.24
CA ILE A 350 -5.19 -10.87 -8.63
C ILE A 350 -5.59 -9.90 -7.52
N VAL A 351 -6.69 -9.17 -7.73
CA VAL A 351 -7.22 -8.19 -6.79
C VAL A 351 -8.59 -8.64 -6.28
N THR A 352 -8.62 -9.14 -5.06
CA THR A 352 -9.83 -9.71 -4.44
C THR A 352 -10.23 -8.91 -3.22
N ALA A 353 -11.43 -8.35 -3.24
CA ALA A 353 -12.01 -7.65 -2.10
C ALA A 353 -12.35 -8.62 -0.95
N GLY A 354 -12.65 -8.06 0.22
CA GLY A 354 -12.88 -8.82 1.43
C GLY A 354 -14.30 -9.39 1.59
N SER A 355 -14.51 -10.18 2.63
CA SER A 355 -15.85 -10.65 3.04
C SER A 355 -16.50 -9.78 4.11
N GLY A 356 -15.77 -8.80 4.66
CA GLY A 356 -16.29 -7.84 5.63
C GLY A 356 -16.97 -6.64 4.97
N ASN A 357 -17.83 -5.94 5.72
CA ASN A 357 -18.46 -4.71 5.22
C ASN A 357 -17.39 -3.66 4.90
N ASP A 358 -17.50 -2.96 3.78
CA ASP A 358 -16.52 -1.94 3.33
C ASP A 358 -15.10 -2.51 3.15
N ALA A 359 -14.93 -3.85 3.08
CA ALA A 359 -13.62 -4.46 2.95
C ALA A 359 -13.17 -4.48 1.49
N TYR A 360 -12.13 -3.72 1.16
CA TYR A 360 -11.78 -3.46 -0.25
C TYR A 360 -10.36 -3.89 -0.63
N ALA A 361 -10.15 -4.01 -1.94
CA ALA A 361 -8.84 -4.17 -2.55
C ALA A 361 -8.70 -3.15 -3.68
N GLN A 362 -7.67 -2.32 -3.67
CA GLN A 362 -7.56 -1.23 -4.64
C GLN A 362 -6.15 -0.99 -5.14
N VAL A 363 -6.02 -0.80 -6.45
CA VAL A 363 -4.83 -0.23 -7.07
C VAL A 363 -5.19 1.18 -7.54
N GLY A 364 -4.63 2.18 -6.87
CA GLY A 364 -4.83 3.60 -7.13
C GLY A 364 -5.00 4.45 -5.89
N ASN A 365 -5.13 5.76 -6.10
CA ASN A 365 -5.12 6.76 -5.04
C ASN A 365 -6.53 6.96 -4.44
N GLY A 366 -6.60 7.30 -3.15
CA GLY A 366 -7.84 7.42 -2.39
C GLY A 366 -8.13 6.19 -1.55
N GLY A 367 -9.39 5.75 -1.53
CA GLY A 367 -9.86 4.63 -0.72
C GLY A 367 -11.30 4.84 -0.27
N THR A 368 -11.78 3.91 0.54
CA THR A 368 -13.12 4.00 1.13
C THR A 368 -13.24 5.25 2.01
N LEU A 369 -14.27 6.06 1.79
CA LEU A 369 -14.55 7.27 2.58
C LEU A 369 -13.40 8.28 2.60
N SER A 370 -12.45 8.18 1.66
CA SER A 370 -11.30 9.07 1.57
C SER A 370 -11.71 10.34 0.84
N ALA A 371 -12.22 11.34 1.55
CA ALA A 371 -12.62 12.61 0.93
C ALA A 371 -11.40 13.42 0.45
N GLY A 372 -11.45 13.95 -0.78
CA GLY A 372 -10.38 14.78 -1.36
C GLY A 372 -10.25 14.56 -2.87
N ASP A 373 -9.42 15.37 -3.53
CA ASP A 373 -9.08 15.18 -4.93
C ASP A 373 -8.05 14.06 -5.07
N HIS A 374 -8.34 13.07 -5.91
CA HIS A 374 -7.44 11.95 -6.15
C HIS A 374 -6.96 11.94 -7.60
N SER A 375 -5.65 11.93 -7.82
CA SER A 375 -5.12 12.01 -9.19
C SER A 375 -3.85 11.21 -9.44
N GLY A 376 -3.57 10.91 -10.70
CA GLY A 376 -2.37 10.17 -11.11
C GLY A 376 -2.71 9.16 -12.20
N ARG A 377 -1.77 8.94 -13.11
CA ARG A 377 -1.87 7.89 -14.13
C ARG A 377 -1.75 6.54 -13.44
N LEU A 378 -2.57 5.59 -13.87
CA LEU A 378 -2.60 4.23 -13.36
C LEU A 378 -2.26 3.26 -14.48
N GLU A 379 -1.26 2.41 -14.24
CA GLU A 379 -0.77 1.48 -15.24
C GLU A 379 -0.65 0.06 -14.65
N MET A 380 -1.14 -0.93 -15.40
CA MET A 380 -1.11 -2.34 -14.99
C MET A 380 -0.73 -3.27 -16.14
N LEU A 381 0.23 -4.16 -15.89
CA LEU A 381 0.70 -5.17 -16.85
C LEU A 381 0.87 -6.54 -16.17
N ALA A 382 0.29 -7.59 -16.74
CA ALA A 382 0.41 -8.95 -16.19
C ALA A 382 0.31 -10.05 -17.26
N GLN A 383 0.45 -11.31 -16.86
CA GLN A 383 -0.01 -12.46 -17.66
C GLN A 383 -1.53 -12.43 -17.82
N SER A 384 -2.26 -12.51 -16.71
CA SER A 384 -3.71 -12.33 -16.60
C SER A 384 -4.03 -11.32 -15.49
N ILE A 385 -5.20 -10.69 -15.56
CA ILE A 385 -5.65 -9.69 -14.58
C ILE A 385 -7.07 -10.01 -14.12
N SER A 386 -7.29 -10.06 -12.81
CA SER A 386 -8.61 -10.36 -12.23
C SER A 386 -8.95 -9.42 -11.09
N PHE A 387 -10.14 -8.82 -11.15
CA PHE A 387 -10.75 -8.03 -10.08
C PHE A 387 -12.05 -8.69 -9.61
N MET A 388 -12.12 -9.02 -8.31
CA MET A 388 -13.28 -9.67 -7.71
C MET A 388 -13.80 -8.86 -6.53
N GLY A 389 -15.02 -8.31 -6.66
CA GLY A 389 -15.78 -7.72 -5.57
C GLY A 389 -16.12 -8.74 -4.49
N GLY A 390 -16.40 -8.25 -3.29
CA GLY A 390 -16.47 -9.09 -2.10
C GLY A 390 -17.85 -9.69 -1.83
N SER A 391 -17.94 -10.49 -0.77
CA SER A 391 -19.22 -10.95 -0.21
C SER A 391 -19.73 -10.05 0.91
N GLY A 392 -18.92 -9.13 1.42
CA GLY A 392 -19.34 -8.13 2.39
C GLY A 392 -20.05 -6.95 1.72
N ASP A 393 -20.91 -6.26 2.47
CA ASP A 393 -21.61 -5.09 1.93
C ASP A 393 -20.59 -4.02 1.52
N ARG A 394 -20.71 -3.49 0.30
CA ARG A 394 -19.82 -2.47 -0.27
C ARG A 394 -18.35 -2.90 -0.36
N ALA A 395 -18.07 -4.19 -0.24
CA ALA A 395 -16.73 -4.74 -0.45
C ALA A 395 -16.39 -4.69 -1.94
N TYR A 396 -15.34 -3.97 -2.32
CA TYR A 396 -15.01 -3.70 -3.72
C TYR A 396 -13.57 -4.00 -4.11
N ALA A 397 -13.39 -4.35 -5.39
CA ALA A 397 -12.09 -4.44 -6.03
C ALA A 397 -11.98 -3.35 -7.12
N GLN A 398 -10.93 -2.54 -7.12
CA GLN A 398 -10.85 -1.41 -8.06
C GLN A 398 -9.45 -1.14 -8.60
N PHE A 399 -9.38 -0.84 -9.90
CA PHE A 399 -8.27 -0.14 -10.53
C PHE A 399 -8.74 1.27 -10.89
N GLY A 400 -8.27 2.28 -10.17
CA GLY A 400 -8.80 3.64 -10.28
C GLY A 400 -8.54 4.50 -9.06
N ASN A 401 -8.60 5.82 -9.26
CA ASN A 401 -8.56 6.81 -8.20
C ASN A 401 -9.96 6.99 -7.58
N GLY A 402 -10.05 7.17 -6.26
CA GLY A 402 -11.32 7.26 -5.52
C GLY A 402 -11.60 6.00 -4.71
N GLY A 403 -12.83 5.49 -4.80
CA GLY A 403 -13.33 4.38 -3.98
C GLY A 403 -14.76 4.60 -3.52
N TYR A 404 -15.28 3.70 -2.68
CA TYR A 404 -16.62 3.86 -2.12
C TYR A 404 -16.71 5.17 -1.33
N ASN A 405 -17.65 6.04 -1.70
CA ASN A 405 -17.98 7.27 -0.98
C ASN A 405 -16.81 8.28 -0.84
N ALA A 406 -15.81 8.23 -1.72
CA ALA A 406 -14.61 9.08 -1.69
C ALA A 406 -14.84 10.58 -1.99
N GLY A 407 -16.10 11.03 -2.15
CA GLY A 407 -16.42 12.43 -2.50
C GLY A 407 -17.22 13.21 -1.44
N VAL A 408 -17.70 12.57 -0.36
CA VAL A 408 -18.67 13.19 0.55
C VAL A 408 -17.98 14.11 1.55
N GLY A 409 -18.01 15.43 1.32
CA GLY A 409 -17.55 16.43 2.30
C GLY A 409 -16.88 17.70 1.76
N GLY A 410 -16.63 17.81 0.45
CA GLY A 410 -16.08 19.02 -0.19
C GLY A 410 -17.05 19.61 -1.22
N SER A 411 -17.01 20.93 -1.39
CA SER A 411 -17.69 21.68 -2.47
C SER A 411 -17.65 20.93 -3.80
N GLY A 412 -18.71 20.98 -4.62
CA GLY A 412 -18.97 20.21 -5.86
C GLY A 412 -17.97 20.33 -7.03
N THR A 413 -16.67 20.33 -6.71
CA THR A 413 -15.49 20.34 -7.58
C THR A 413 -14.48 19.26 -7.21
N VAL A 414 -14.66 18.55 -6.08
CA VAL A 414 -13.77 17.43 -5.72
C VAL A 414 -13.86 16.33 -6.78
N GLY A 415 -12.76 15.83 -7.30
CA GLY A 415 -12.78 14.90 -8.42
C GLY A 415 -11.66 13.87 -8.41
N ASN A 416 -11.85 12.83 -9.23
CA ASN A 416 -10.87 11.77 -9.43
C ASN A 416 -10.36 11.80 -10.87
N ALA A 417 -9.07 12.01 -11.07
CA ALA A 417 -8.50 12.24 -12.40
C ALA A 417 -7.29 11.36 -12.70
N GLY A 418 -7.02 11.13 -13.98
CA GLY A 418 -5.84 10.40 -14.44
C GLY A 418 -6.22 9.31 -15.42
N ASP A 419 -5.32 9.01 -16.35
CA ASP A 419 -5.53 7.99 -17.36
C ASP A 419 -5.27 6.60 -16.77
N LEU A 420 -6.04 5.60 -17.20
CA LEU A 420 -5.98 4.22 -16.73
C LEU A 420 -5.63 3.32 -17.90
N SER A 421 -4.49 2.64 -17.81
CA SER A 421 -4.04 1.67 -18.82
C SER A 421 -3.84 0.31 -18.19
N MET A 422 -4.47 -0.72 -18.76
CA MET A 422 -4.39 -2.10 -18.28
C MET A 422 -4.15 -3.06 -19.45
N ALA A 423 -3.16 -3.94 -19.32
CA ALA A 423 -2.86 -4.94 -20.33
C ALA A 423 -2.59 -6.32 -19.71
N ALA A 424 -3.32 -7.35 -20.18
CA ALA A 424 -2.95 -8.75 -19.96
C ALA A 424 -2.24 -9.25 -21.21
N THR A 425 -0.99 -9.72 -21.06
CA THR A 425 -0.12 -10.07 -22.19
C THR A 425 -0.62 -11.29 -22.96
N THR A 426 -1.00 -12.35 -22.26
CA THR A 426 -1.41 -13.64 -22.86
C THR A 426 -2.72 -14.17 -22.31
N GLY A 427 -3.09 -13.76 -21.10
CA GLY A 427 -4.29 -14.21 -20.41
C GLY A 427 -5.44 -13.21 -20.45
N ASP A 428 -6.44 -13.50 -19.63
CA ASP A 428 -7.70 -12.79 -19.58
C ASP A 428 -7.60 -11.51 -18.75
N ILE A 429 -8.49 -10.55 -19.02
CA ILE A 429 -8.87 -9.51 -18.06
C ILE A 429 -10.28 -9.81 -17.60
N SER A 430 -10.50 -9.93 -16.28
CA SER A 430 -11.82 -10.23 -15.72
C SER A 430 -12.22 -9.32 -14.56
N PHE A 431 -13.51 -8.97 -14.52
CA PHE A 431 -14.15 -8.22 -13.44
C PHE A 431 -15.38 -8.97 -12.95
N GLY A 432 -15.49 -9.25 -11.65
CA GLY A 432 -16.66 -9.88 -11.03
C GLY A 432 -17.22 -9.04 -9.89
N GLY A 433 -18.49 -8.63 -9.96
CA GLY A 433 -19.08 -7.66 -9.02
C GLY A 433 -19.31 -8.14 -7.58
N GLY A 434 -18.99 -9.39 -7.25
CA GLY A 434 -19.17 -9.94 -5.91
C GLY A 434 -20.62 -10.34 -5.57
N SER A 435 -20.88 -10.56 -4.28
CA SER A 435 -22.18 -11.02 -3.76
C SER A 435 -22.74 -10.20 -2.60
N GLY A 436 -21.97 -9.27 -2.04
CA GLY A 436 -22.44 -8.37 -0.99
C GLY A 436 -23.41 -7.31 -1.53
N LEU A 437 -24.20 -6.69 -0.63
CA LEU A 437 -25.00 -5.52 -0.98
C LEU A 437 -24.07 -4.41 -1.50
N GLN A 438 -24.30 -3.88 -2.69
CA GLN A 438 -23.52 -2.80 -3.29
C GLN A 438 -22.03 -3.12 -3.46
N SER A 439 -21.63 -4.41 -3.43
CA SER A 439 -20.27 -4.83 -3.76
C SER A 439 -19.96 -4.55 -5.23
N TYR A 440 -18.69 -4.32 -5.58
CA TYR A 440 -18.36 -4.10 -6.99
C TYR A 440 -16.94 -4.47 -7.39
N ALA A 441 -16.74 -4.63 -8.69
CA ALA A 441 -15.42 -4.64 -9.32
C ALA A 441 -15.36 -3.54 -10.40
N GLN A 442 -14.32 -2.73 -10.42
CA GLN A 442 -14.29 -1.58 -11.33
C GLN A 442 -12.91 -1.26 -11.90
N LEU A 443 -12.88 -0.97 -13.20
CA LEU A 443 -11.83 -0.23 -13.89
C LEU A 443 -12.34 1.19 -14.15
N GLY A 444 -11.84 2.17 -13.41
CA GLY A 444 -12.27 3.56 -13.55
C GLY A 444 -12.13 4.37 -12.27
N ASN A 445 -11.92 5.67 -12.44
CA ASN A 445 -11.97 6.65 -11.35
C ASN A 445 -13.38 6.81 -10.77
N GLY A 446 -13.50 6.93 -9.44
CA GLY A 446 -14.75 7.07 -8.71
C GLY A 446 -15.14 5.81 -7.95
N GLY A 447 -16.43 5.48 -7.93
CA GLY A 447 -16.98 4.29 -7.29
C GLY A 447 -18.44 4.50 -6.90
N PHE A 448 -18.97 3.59 -6.09
CA PHE A 448 -20.31 3.75 -5.52
C PHE A 448 -20.40 5.02 -4.66
N ASN A 449 -21.42 5.84 -4.90
CA ASN A 449 -21.71 7.08 -4.17
C ASN A 449 -20.55 8.10 -4.16
N THR A 450 -19.67 8.08 -5.17
CA THR A 450 -18.67 9.14 -5.35
C THR A 450 -19.31 10.38 -5.95
N THR A 451 -18.98 11.53 -5.41
CA THR A 451 -19.44 12.83 -5.93
C THR A 451 -18.33 13.56 -6.67
N GLY A 452 -18.73 14.48 -7.56
CA GLY A 452 -17.85 15.34 -8.34
C GLY A 452 -17.27 14.70 -9.61
N ALA A 453 -16.32 15.37 -10.27
CA ALA A 453 -15.89 15.01 -11.62
C ALA A 453 -14.92 13.82 -11.62
N ASN A 454 -15.21 12.80 -12.42
CA ASN A 454 -14.30 11.67 -12.64
C ASN A 454 -13.83 11.70 -14.09
N ALA A 455 -12.52 11.84 -14.30
CA ALA A 455 -11.95 12.09 -15.63
C ALA A 455 -10.72 11.23 -15.93
N GLY A 456 -10.49 10.93 -17.20
CA GLY A 456 -9.31 10.23 -17.68
C GLY A 456 -9.64 9.29 -18.83
N ASN A 457 -8.69 8.98 -19.70
CA ASN A 457 -8.91 7.94 -20.69
C ASN A 457 -8.72 6.57 -20.04
N ILE A 458 -9.56 5.61 -20.43
CA ILE A 458 -9.45 4.22 -20.02
C ILE A 458 -9.09 3.39 -21.23
N VAL A 459 -8.01 2.62 -21.13
CA VAL A 459 -7.59 1.65 -22.14
C VAL A 459 -7.36 0.30 -21.47
N ALA A 460 -8.03 -0.73 -21.98
CA ALA A 460 -7.87 -2.10 -21.50
C ALA A 460 -7.68 -3.08 -22.66
N ARG A 461 -6.63 -3.90 -22.61
CA ARG A 461 -6.31 -4.88 -23.66
C ARG A 461 -6.03 -6.24 -23.06
N SER A 462 -6.83 -7.24 -23.43
CA SER A 462 -6.60 -8.63 -23.03
C SER A 462 -6.01 -9.43 -24.19
N GLY A 463 -4.92 -10.16 -23.95
CA GLY A 463 -4.40 -11.17 -24.87
C GLY A 463 -5.36 -12.35 -25.05
N GLY A 464 -6.10 -12.69 -23.98
CA GLY A 464 -7.21 -13.64 -23.96
C GLY A 464 -8.58 -12.96 -24.03
N ASP A 465 -9.49 -13.38 -23.15
CA ASP A 465 -10.83 -12.86 -23.03
C ASP A 465 -10.93 -11.62 -22.13
N PHE A 466 -11.80 -10.68 -22.50
CA PHE A 466 -12.20 -9.58 -21.63
C PHE A 466 -13.59 -9.85 -21.06
N LEU A 467 -13.67 -10.18 -19.76
CA LEU A 467 -14.90 -10.62 -19.09
C LEU A 467 -15.36 -9.62 -18.03
N ILE A 468 -16.63 -9.21 -18.09
CA ILE A 468 -17.31 -8.46 -17.03
C ILE A 468 -18.50 -9.29 -16.56
N THR A 469 -18.52 -9.67 -15.29
CA THR A 469 -19.59 -10.44 -14.66
C THR A 469 -20.29 -9.59 -13.60
N PRO A 470 -21.61 -9.40 -13.67
CA PRO A 470 -22.33 -8.60 -12.70
C PRO A 470 -22.23 -9.22 -11.30
N GLY A 471 -22.47 -8.41 -10.26
CA GLY A 471 -22.64 -8.93 -8.91
C GLY A 471 -23.99 -9.64 -8.72
N THR A 472 -24.12 -10.37 -7.61
CA THR A 472 -25.35 -11.09 -7.24
C THR A 472 -26.11 -10.44 -6.07
N GLY A 473 -25.45 -9.54 -5.34
CA GLY A 473 -26.06 -8.72 -4.30
C GLY A 473 -26.88 -7.55 -4.85
N ASP A 474 -27.73 -6.97 -4.01
CA ASP A 474 -28.54 -5.81 -4.38
C ASP A 474 -27.64 -4.60 -4.72
N GLY A 475 -27.85 -3.95 -5.86
CA GLY A 475 -26.98 -2.88 -6.35
C GLY A 475 -25.51 -3.26 -6.59
N ALA A 476 -25.14 -4.55 -6.61
CA ALA A 476 -23.78 -5.00 -6.86
C ALA A 476 -23.44 -4.95 -8.35
N TYR A 477 -22.22 -4.55 -8.73
CA TYR A 477 -21.90 -4.31 -10.15
C TYR A 477 -20.47 -4.63 -10.55
N ALA A 478 -20.27 -4.82 -11.85
CA ALA A 478 -18.94 -4.78 -12.45
C ALA A 478 -18.89 -3.73 -13.57
N GLN A 479 -17.85 -2.91 -13.63
CA GLN A 479 -17.82 -1.78 -14.56
C GLN A 479 -16.43 -1.49 -15.12
N VAL A 480 -16.39 -1.13 -16.40
CA VAL A 480 -15.29 -0.39 -17.03
C VAL A 480 -15.80 0.99 -17.38
N GLY A 481 -15.33 2.01 -16.68
CA GLY A 481 -15.84 3.38 -16.78
C GLY A 481 -15.77 4.11 -15.45
N HIS A 482 -15.85 5.43 -15.53
CA HIS A 482 -15.80 6.31 -14.37
C HIS A 482 -17.13 6.39 -13.62
N GLY A 483 -17.07 6.52 -12.30
CA GLY A 483 -18.22 6.68 -11.41
C GLY A 483 -18.72 5.36 -10.84
N GLY A 484 -20.02 5.11 -10.91
CA GLY A 484 -20.66 3.94 -10.32
C GLY A 484 -22.11 4.24 -9.94
N THR A 485 -22.72 3.32 -9.19
CA THR A 485 -24.09 3.51 -8.69
C THR A 485 -24.17 4.73 -7.77
N ASN A 486 -25.19 5.57 -7.96
CA ASN A 486 -25.40 6.83 -7.22
C ASN A 486 -24.25 7.84 -7.33
N ALA A 487 -23.35 7.70 -8.31
CA ALA A 487 -22.33 8.72 -8.53
C ALA A 487 -23.00 10.04 -8.95
N ALA A 488 -22.84 11.10 -8.14
CA ALA A 488 -23.37 12.42 -8.44
C ALA A 488 -22.24 13.28 -9.01
N ALA A 489 -22.15 13.37 -10.33
CA ALA A 489 -21.10 14.11 -11.00
C ALA A 489 -21.60 15.52 -11.36
N ASP A 490 -21.49 16.47 -10.42
CA ASP A 490 -21.90 17.87 -10.65
C ASP A 490 -21.19 18.50 -11.87
N ALA A 491 -19.96 18.06 -12.16
CA ALA A 491 -19.15 18.46 -13.33
C ALA A 491 -18.98 17.36 -14.40
N GLY A 492 -19.58 16.18 -14.19
CA GLY A 492 -19.64 15.07 -15.15
C GLY A 492 -18.50 14.05 -15.09
N ASN A 493 -18.76 12.86 -15.65
CA ASN A 493 -17.75 11.82 -15.86
C ASN A 493 -17.29 11.87 -17.33
N THR A 494 -15.98 11.98 -17.58
CA THR A 494 -15.43 12.25 -18.92
C THR A 494 -14.20 11.40 -19.23
N GLY A 495 -13.91 11.22 -20.52
CA GLY A 495 -12.80 10.41 -21.01
C GLY A 495 -13.24 9.37 -22.02
N SER A 496 -12.33 8.95 -22.91
CA SER A 496 -12.58 7.84 -23.83
C SER A 496 -12.41 6.51 -23.11
N ILE A 497 -13.15 5.49 -23.56
CA ILE A 497 -13.01 4.12 -23.06
C ILE A 497 -12.74 3.22 -24.26
N THR A 498 -11.58 2.57 -24.27
CA THR A 498 -11.17 1.62 -25.30
C THR A 498 -10.94 0.26 -24.66
N VAL A 499 -11.63 -0.76 -25.15
CA VAL A 499 -11.48 -2.15 -24.68
C VAL A 499 -11.23 -3.06 -25.88
N SER A 500 -10.24 -3.95 -25.78
CA SER A 500 -9.98 -4.98 -26.79
C SER A 500 -9.69 -6.33 -26.15
N ALA A 501 -10.01 -7.40 -26.88
CA ALA A 501 -9.78 -8.78 -26.49
C ALA A 501 -9.29 -9.57 -27.70
N GLY A 502 -8.41 -10.54 -27.46
CA GLY A 502 -7.81 -11.38 -28.49
C GLY A 502 -6.70 -10.70 -29.30
N THR A 503 -5.79 -11.53 -29.80
CA THR A 503 -4.60 -11.21 -30.63
C THR A 503 -3.53 -10.33 -29.96
N PHE A 504 -2.54 -11.03 -29.40
CA PHE A 504 -1.19 -10.54 -29.12
C PHE A 504 -0.34 -10.65 -30.40
N ASP A 505 0.25 -9.56 -30.88
CA ASP A 505 1.31 -9.63 -31.88
C ASP A 505 2.65 -9.95 -31.18
N PRO A 506 3.28 -11.11 -31.42
CA PRO A 506 4.55 -11.47 -30.80
C PRO A 506 5.76 -10.68 -31.34
N ASP A 507 5.61 -9.83 -32.36
CA ASP A 507 6.62 -8.85 -32.78
C ASP A 507 6.49 -7.51 -32.01
N LEU A 508 5.39 -7.28 -31.26
CA LEU A 508 5.26 -6.26 -30.21
C LEU A 508 5.90 -6.72 -28.89
N GLN A 509 7.13 -7.24 -28.97
CA GLN A 509 7.84 -7.73 -27.78
C GLN A 509 8.11 -6.59 -26.81
N PHE A 510 7.69 -6.78 -25.55
CA PHE A 510 8.17 -6.07 -24.35
C PHE A 510 9.67 -6.32 -24.09
N ASN A 511 10.51 -6.35 -25.13
CA ASN A 511 11.93 -6.61 -25.00
C ASN A 511 12.64 -5.32 -24.58
N GLY A 512 12.53 -4.98 -23.30
CA GLY A 512 13.32 -3.90 -22.68
C GLY A 512 12.60 -2.94 -21.74
N VAL A 513 11.47 -3.31 -21.10
CA VAL A 513 10.85 -2.44 -20.07
C VAL A 513 11.71 -2.44 -18.81
N ALA A 514 12.74 -1.60 -18.80
CA ALA A 514 13.30 -1.04 -17.57
C ALA A 514 12.28 -0.06 -16.99
N ALA A 515 12.21 0.00 -15.66
CA ALA A 515 11.33 0.88 -14.90
C ALA A 515 11.33 2.33 -15.43
N GLY A 516 10.14 2.91 -15.61
CA GLY A 516 9.98 4.35 -15.86
C GLY A 516 9.87 4.81 -17.31
N ARG A 517 9.37 3.99 -18.25
CA ARG A 517 8.84 4.51 -19.53
C ARG A 517 7.32 4.50 -19.56
N ASP A 518 6.80 5.58 -20.12
CA ASP A 518 5.41 5.88 -20.44
C ASP A 518 4.80 4.76 -21.31
N PHE A 519 3.62 4.28 -20.95
CA PHE A 519 2.90 3.24 -21.69
C PHE A 519 2.45 3.70 -23.09
N THR A 520 2.80 4.91 -23.51
CA THR A 520 2.60 5.43 -24.86
C THR A 520 3.17 4.52 -25.94
N ASP A 521 4.30 3.82 -25.70
CA ASP A 521 4.88 2.83 -26.63
C ASP A 521 4.06 1.52 -26.74
N VAL A 522 3.15 1.22 -25.82
CA VAL A 522 2.30 0.00 -25.84
C VAL A 522 1.11 0.16 -26.80
N PHE A 523 0.80 1.41 -27.16
CA PHE A 523 -0.33 1.78 -28.00
C PHE A 523 0.08 2.55 -29.25
N ASP A 524 1.38 2.72 -29.47
CA ASP A 524 1.99 3.34 -30.63
C ASP A 524 2.96 2.33 -31.26
N VAL A 525 2.40 1.49 -32.14
CA VAL A 525 3.12 0.43 -32.88
C VAL A 525 4.25 1.03 -33.71
N ASN A 526 4.18 2.33 -34.04
CA ASN A 526 5.14 3.00 -34.90
C ASN A 526 6.15 3.90 -34.14
N MET A 527 5.98 4.08 -32.82
CA MET A 527 6.80 4.89 -31.91
C MET A 527 6.91 6.38 -32.31
N ASP A 528 5.84 7.00 -32.84
CA ASP A 528 5.77 8.43 -33.14
C ASP A 528 5.25 9.34 -32.00
N GLY A 529 4.91 8.76 -30.85
CA GLY A 529 4.28 9.41 -29.70
C GLY A 529 2.77 9.58 -29.81
N VAL A 530 2.09 8.90 -30.76
CA VAL A 530 0.64 8.95 -30.98
C VAL A 530 0.06 7.54 -30.84
N ILE A 531 -1.03 7.41 -30.07
CA ILE A 531 -1.78 6.14 -29.96
C ILE A 531 -2.33 5.75 -31.34
N ASP A 532 -1.88 4.62 -31.89
CA ASP A 532 -2.36 4.04 -33.13
C ASP A 532 -3.82 3.57 -32.99
N ALA A 533 -4.65 3.90 -33.97
CA ALA A 533 -6.01 3.37 -34.07
C ALA A 533 -5.97 1.88 -34.45
N LEU A 534 -6.65 1.03 -33.66
CA LEU A 534 -6.70 -0.41 -33.90
C LEU A 534 -7.55 -0.73 -35.15
N ASP A 535 -6.92 -1.30 -36.17
CA ASP A 535 -7.62 -1.92 -37.31
C ASP A 535 -8.10 -3.31 -36.86
N ILE A 536 -9.41 -3.48 -36.63
CA ILE A 536 -10.01 -4.75 -36.22
C ILE A 536 -9.91 -5.74 -37.40
N VAL A 537 -8.87 -6.58 -37.41
CA VAL A 537 -8.78 -7.68 -38.37
C VAL A 537 -9.75 -8.79 -37.94
N ASN A 538 -10.84 -8.96 -38.69
CA ASN A 538 -11.74 -10.09 -38.56
C ASN A 538 -10.98 -11.42 -38.77
N ILE A 539 -10.68 -12.15 -37.69
CA ILE A 539 -10.16 -13.52 -37.80
C ILE A 539 -11.35 -14.48 -37.91
N THR A 540 -11.57 -14.96 -39.13
CA THR A 540 -12.34 -16.18 -39.39
C THR A 540 -11.52 -17.39 -38.95
N ASP A 541 -11.74 -17.90 -37.72
CA ASP A 541 -11.68 -19.34 -37.37
C ASP A 541 -11.98 -19.59 -35.87
N ASN A 542 -13.22 -20.03 -35.58
CA ASN A 542 -13.72 -20.89 -34.48
C ASN A 542 -13.04 -20.99 -33.07
N VAL A 543 -12.35 -19.96 -32.59
CA VAL A 543 -12.20 -19.69 -31.15
C VAL A 543 -12.67 -18.25 -30.95
N VAL A 544 -13.88 -18.06 -30.43
CA VAL A 544 -14.42 -16.71 -30.18
C VAL A 544 -13.79 -16.20 -28.88
N LEU A 545 -12.51 -15.80 -28.95
CA LEU A 545 -11.97 -14.83 -28.01
C LEU A 545 -12.75 -13.54 -28.20
N GLY A 546 -13.20 -12.92 -27.11
CA GLY A 546 -14.05 -11.75 -27.25
C GLY A 546 -14.40 -11.04 -25.95
N ILE A 547 -14.92 -9.82 -26.12
CA ILE A 547 -15.44 -9.00 -25.03
C ILE A 547 -16.80 -9.55 -24.63
N ARG A 548 -16.93 -9.98 -23.37
CA ARG A 548 -18.17 -10.51 -22.80
C ARG A 548 -18.62 -9.66 -21.62
N VAL A 549 -19.79 -9.05 -21.76
CA VAL A 549 -20.49 -8.33 -20.69
C VAL A 549 -21.67 -9.18 -20.25
N GLY A 550 -21.56 -9.74 -19.04
CA GLY A 550 -22.54 -10.65 -18.47
C GLY A 550 -23.87 -9.95 -18.19
N VAL A 551 -24.96 -10.66 -18.44
CA VAL A 551 -26.30 -10.26 -17.98
C VAL A 551 -26.60 -11.00 -16.69
N ALA A 552 -27.13 -10.29 -15.70
CA ALA A 552 -27.53 -10.95 -14.48
C ALA A 552 -28.74 -11.87 -14.73
N ASN A 553 -28.63 -13.15 -14.38
CA ASN A 553 -29.75 -14.07 -14.46
C ASN A 553 -30.81 -13.67 -13.41
N PRO A 554 -32.08 -13.47 -13.79
CA PRO A 554 -33.14 -13.08 -12.84
C PRO A 554 -33.32 -14.04 -11.65
N GLY A 555 -32.90 -15.30 -11.79
CA GLY A 555 -32.97 -16.32 -10.74
C GLY A 555 -31.80 -16.34 -9.76
N ASP A 556 -30.69 -15.68 -10.10
CA ASP A 556 -29.46 -15.60 -9.29
C ASP A 556 -29.34 -14.26 -8.53
N LEU A 557 -30.30 -13.35 -8.77
CA LEU A 557 -30.37 -12.04 -8.15
C LEU A 557 -31.18 -12.09 -6.85
N SER A 558 -30.56 -11.68 -5.75
CA SER A 558 -31.27 -11.44 -4.48
C SER A 558 -31.85 -10.01 -4.37
N GLY A 559 -31.50 -9.10 -5.29
CA GLY A 559 -31.84 -7.68 -5.21
C GLY A 559 -32.11 -6.98 -6.55
N VAL A 560 -32.58 -5.73 -6.48
CA VAL A 560 -32.96 -4.87 -7.62
C VAL A 560 -31.75 -4.02 -8.04
N GLY A 561 -31.24 -4.23 -9.26
CA GLY A 561 -30.30 -3.26 -9.87
C GLY A 561 -28.83 -3.66 -9.94
N ALA A 562 -28.51 -4.95 -9.85
CA ALA A 562 -27.17 -5.43 -10.22
C ALA A 562 -26.93 -5.33 -11.73
N TYR A 563 -25.70 -5.00 -12.15
CA TYR A 563 -25.37 -4.81 -13.56
C TYR A 563 -23.89 -5.05 -13.92
N ALA A 564 -23.63 -5.17 -15.22
CA ALA A 564 -22.31 -5.12 -15.81
C ALA A 564 -22.30 -4.05 -16.91
N GLN A 565 -21.22 -3.27 -17.04
CA GLN A 565 -21.17 -2.15 -17.99
C GLN A 565 -19.77 -1.86 -18.53
N ILE A 566 -19.71 -1.41 -19.79
CA ILE A 566 -18.63 -0.57 -20.32
C ILE A 566 -19.24 0.80 -20.62
N GLY A 567 -18.75 1.84 -19.95
CA GLY A 567 -19.30 3.20 -20.04
C GLY A 567 -19.21 3.96 -18.72
N ASN A 568 -19.13 5.29 -18.83
CA ASN A 568 -19.14 6.22 -17.69
C ASN A 568 -20.53 6.28 -17.03
N GLY A 569 -20.57 6.41 -15.70
CA GLY A 569 -21.80 6.55 -14.91
C GLY A 569 -22.20 5.26 -14.18
N GLY A 570 -23.50 5.01 -14.03
CA GLY A 570 -24.02 3.82 -13.36
C GLY A 570 -25.50 3.95 -13.05
N LEU A 571 -26.06 2.98 -12.32
CA LEU A 571 -27.46 3.05 -11.89
C LEU A 571 -27.69 4.30 -11.01
N ASN A 572 -28.73 5.08 -11.31
CA ASN A 572 -29.08 6.33 -10.62
C ASN A 572 -27.96 7.39 -10.58
N ALA A 573 -26.99 7.32 -11.50
CA ALA A 573 -26.02 8.39 -11.66
C ALA A 573 -26.71 9.67 -12.18
N ASN A 574 -26.35 10.82 -11.60
CA ASN A 574 -26.90 12.12 -11.95
C ASN A 574 -25.80 13.02 -12.53
N GLY A 575 -26.11 13.79 -13.58
CA GLY A 575 -25.19 14.70 -14.27
C GLY A 575 -24.84 14.28 -15.70
N PRO A 576 -24.00 15.05 -16.42
CA PRO A 576 -23.54 14.68 -17.76
C PRO A 576 -22.50 13.55 -17.71
N HIS A 577 -22.70 12.49 -18.48
CA HIS A 577 -21.73 11.41 -18.67
C HIS A 577 -21.34 11.39 -20.16
N GLY A 578 -20.10 11.77 -20.46
CA GLY A 578 -19.57 11.82 -21.83
C GLY A 578 -18.64 10.64 -22.10
N GLY A 579 -18.57 10.18 -23.35
CA GLY A 579 -17.64 9.11 -23.78
C GLY A 579 -18.35 8.00 -24.56
N THR A 580 -18.63 8.24 -25.84
CA THR A 580 -18.88 7.19 -26.83
C THR A 580 -18.27 7.62 -28.16
N ASP A 581 -17.13 7.03 -28.52
CA ASP A 581 -16.70 6.84 -29.91
C ASP A 581 -16.45 5.32 -30.10
N PRO A 582 -16.58 4.76 -31.31
CA PRO A 582 -17.12 3.43 -31.51
C PRO A 582 -16.23 2.30 -30.99
N VAL A 583 -16.91 1.28 -30.46
CA VAL A 583 -16.42 -0.06 -30.10
C VAL A 583 -15.76 -0.75 -31.28
#